data_AF-A0A6B8RE40-F1
#
_entry.id   AF-A0A6B8RE40-F1
#
_cell.length_a   1.000
_cell.length_b   1.000
_cell.length_c   1.000
_cell.angle_alpha   90.00
_cell.angle_beta   90.00
_cell.angle_gamma   90.00
#
_symmetry.space_group_name_H-M   'P 1'
#
loop_
_entity.id
_entity.type
_entity.pdbx_description
1 polymer ?
#
loop_
_entity_poly.entity_id
_entity_poly.type
_entity_poly.pdbx_seq_one_letter_code
_entity_poly.pdbx_strand_id
1 'polypeptide(L)'
;MSKSKVAKVKHGEFDPQKYSLNTNEAFLLLKERGLTKADNEQVVQRWLKQGKIEAVLVKKGVQNERGYQINEASLLEHAETQVKKRGEWKQELDEANQKIAFLEARIQELLEKETKNKEAIKSEPERTEAIAPIKVDPKKRKAPIKKVAPEVVEKT
;
A
#
# COMPACT_ATOMS: atom_id res chain seq x y z
N MET A 1 -10.62 -19.84 13.27
CA MET A 1 -10.82 -20.74 12.12
C MET A 1 -12.29 -20.73 11.75
N SER A 2 -12.69 -20.01 10.70
CA SER A 2 -14.09 -19.93 10.27
C SER A 2 -14.53 -21.26 9.66
N LYS A 3 -15.63 -21.84 10.13
CA LYS A 3 -16.19 -23.11 9.63
C LYS A 3 -16.73 -22.85 8.20
N SER A 4 -16.33 -23.66 7.23
CA SER A 4 -16.86 -23.51 5.86
C SER A 4 -18.38 -23.74 5.86
N LYS A 5 -19.14 -22.87 5.18
CA LYS A 5 -20.60 -23.00 4.98
C LYS A 5 -20.97 -24.05 3.92
N VAL A 6 -20.14 -25.09 3.75
CA VAL A 6 -20.38 -26.12 2.74
C VAL A 6 -21.11 -27.28 3.40
N ALA A 7 -22.38 -27.44 3.09
CA ALA A 7 -23.17 -28.59 3.50
C ALA A 7 -22.87 -29.80 2.60
N LYS A 8 -22.77 -30.99 3.18
CA LYS A 8 -22.67 -32.26 2.42
C LYS A 8 -24.07 -32.88 2.38
N VAL A 9 -24.59 -33.12 1.19
CA VAL A 9 -25.99 -33.55 1.01
C VAL A 9 -26.03 -34.72 0.02
N LYS A 10 -26.95 -35.67 0.21
CA LYS A 10 -27.15 -36.78 -0.74
C LYS A 10 -27.91 -36.29 -1.99
N HIS A 11 -27.83 -37.06 -3.06
CA HIS A 11 -28.66 -36.83 -4.25
C HIS A 11 -30.15 -36.86 -3.86
N GLY A 12 -30.91 -35.81 -4.19
CA GLY A 12 -32.34 -35.68 -3.85
C GLY A 12 -32.69 -34.93 -2.56
N GLU A 13 -31.72 -34.61 -1.69
CA GLU A 13 -31.95 -33.84 -0.45
C GLU A 13 -31.61 -32.34 -0.62
N PHE A 14 -31.11 -31.92 -1.79
CA PHE A 14 -30.75 -30.53 -2.04
C PHE A 14 -31.85 -29.84 -2.85
N ASP A 15 -32.12 -28.55 -2.55
CA ASP A 15 -33.09 -27.75 -3.29
C ASP A 15 -32.49 -27.30 -4.64
N PRO A 16 -32.92 -27.85 -5.79
CA PRO A 16 -32.33 -27.50 -7.09
C PRO A 16 -32.63 -26.06 -7.51
N GLN A 17 -33.69 -25.46 -6.97
CA GLN A 17 -34.00 -24.03 -7.19
C GLN A 17 -33.03 -23.10 -6.46
N LYS A 18 -32.50 -23.53 -5.30
CA LYS A 18 -31.58 -22.72 -4.49
C LYS A 18 -30.12 -22.92 -4.90
N TYR A 19 -29.76 -24.14 -5.26
CA TYR A 19 -28.41 -24.51 -5.68
C TYR A 19 -28.43 -24.94 -7.15
N SER A 20 -28.47 -23.94 -8.03
CA SER A 20 -28.65 -24.12 -9.47
C SER A 20 -27.35 -24.18 -10.27
N LEU A 21 -26.26 -23.61 -9.74
CA LEU A 21 -25.03 -23.41 -10.49
C LEU A 21 -23.97 -24.46 -10.18
N ASN A 22 -23.35 -25.02 -11.21
CA ASN A 22 -22.11 -25.77 -11.01
C ASN A 22 -20.88 -24.83 -10.88
N THR A 23 -19.70 -25.40 -10.61
CA THR A 23 -18.47 -24.61 -10.40
C THR A 23 -18.06 -23.83 -11.66
N ASN A 24 -18.29 -24.41 -12.84
CA ASN A 24 -17.89 -23.84 -14.12
C ASN A 24 -18.79 -22.66 -14.50
N GLU A 25 -20.11 -22.82 -14.33
CA GLU A 25 -21.11 -21.76 -14.52
C GLU A 25 -20.89 -20.60 -13.55
N ALA A 26 -20.65 -20.91 -12.28
CA ALA A 26 -20.29 -19.89 -11.30
C ALA A 26 -19.02 -19.12 -11.73
N PHE A 27 -18.03 -19.82 -12.28
CA PHE A 27 -16.82 -19.19 -12.79
C PHE A 27 -17.08 -18.31 -14.02
N LEU A 28 -17.90 -18.76 -14.96
CA LEU A 28 -18.30 -17.98 -16.14
C LEU A 28 -19.01 -16.66 -15.72
N LEU A 29 -19.93 -16.73 -14.76
CA LEU A 29 -20.61 -15.55 -14.22
C LEU A 29 -19.63 -14.54 -13.60
N LEU A 30 -18.61 -15.02 -12.87
CA LEU A 30 -17.57 -14.15 -12.33
C LEU A 30 -16.70 -13.51 -13.41
N LYS A 31 -16.47 -14.22 -14.53
CA LYS A 31 -15.71 -13.71 -15.67
C LYS A 31 -16.49 -12.62 -16.41
N GLU A 32 -17.79 -12.84 -16.67
CA GLU A 32 -18.68 -11.85 -17.29
C GLU A 32 -18.77 -10.55 -16.47
N ARG A 33 -18.76 -10.66 -15.13
CA ARG A 33 -18.75 -9.50 -14.22
C ARG A 33 -17.38 -8.84 -14.04
N GLY A 34 -16.33 -9.32 -14.73
CA GLY A 34 -14.98 -8.73 -14.66
C GLY A 34 -14.27 -8.90 -13.31
N LEU A 35 -14.72 -9.85 -12.49
CA LEU A 35 -14.15 -10.13 -11.16
C LEU A 35 -12.90 -11.02 -11.23
N THR A 36 -12.80 -11.84 -12.28
CA THR A 36 -11.63 -12.66 -12.54
C THR A 36 -11.16 -12.48 -13.98
N LYS A 37 -9.86 -12.30 -14.15
CA LYS A 37 -9.17 -12.48 -15.44
C LYS A 37 -8.52 -13.85 -15.54
N ALA A 38 -8.50 -14.61 -14.44
CA ALA A 38 -7.93 -15.95 -14.43
C ALA A 38 -8.82 -16.85 -15.30
N ASP A 39 -8.20 -17.73 -16.07
CA ASP A 39 -8.87 -18.75 -16.89
C ASP A 39 -9.18 -20.03 -16.10
N ASN A 40 -9.14 -19.97 -14.77
CA ASN A 40 -9.29 -21.13 -13.89
C ASN A 40 -10.27 -20.86 -12.74
N GLU A 41 -11.08 -21.87 -12.42
CA GLU A 41 -12.09 -21.95 -11.36
C GLU A 41 -11.53 -21.84 -9.92
N GLN A 42 -10.21 -21.70 -9.76
CA GLN A 42 -9.55 -21.55 -8.44
C GLN A 42 -10.17 -20.45 -7.58
N VAL A 43 -10.67 -19.37 -8.19
CA VAL A 43 -11.34 -18.28 -7.47
C VAL A 43 -12.60 -18.78 -6.76
N VAL A 44 -13.45 -19.52 -7.48
CA VAL A 44 -14.68 -20.11 -6.93
C VAL A 44 -14.34 -21.10 -5.84
N GLN A 45 -13.37 -22.01 -6.09
CA GLN A 45 -12.93 -22.99 -5.10
C GLN A 45 -12.39 -22.35 -3.81
N ARG A 46 -11.65 -21.23 -3.93
CA ARG A 46 -11.15 -20.48 -2.78
C ARG A 46 -12.29 -19.88 -1.97
N TRP A 47 -13.30 -19.31 -2.63
CA TRP A 47 -14.46 -18.72 -1.95
C TRP A 47 -15.32 -19.78 -1.25
N LEU A 48 -15.48 -20.96 -1.85
CA LEU A 48 -16.10 -22.13 -1.23
C LEU A 48 -15.35 -22.55 0.04
N LYS A 49 -14.02 -22.72 -0.04
CA LYS A 49 -13.17 -23.09 1.10
C LYS A 49 -13.21 -22.04 2.22
N GLN A 50 -13.31 -20.77 1.87
CA GLN A 50 -13.42 -19.66 2.82
C GLN A 50 -14.83 -19.50 3.40
N GLY A 51 -15.83 -20.25 2.93
CA GLY A 51 -17.21 -20.14 3.38
C GLY A 51 -17.86 -18.79 3.02
N LYS A 52 -17.34 -18.11 2.00
CA LYS A 52 -17.83 -16.80 1.53
C LYS A 52 -19.10 -16.92 0.69
N ILE A 53 -19.28 -18.08 0.06
CA ILE A 53 -20.42 -18.40 -0.78
C ILE A 53 -21.03 -19.72 -0.29
N GLU A 54 -22.36 -19.81 -0.36
CA GLU A 54 -23.10 -21.00 0.01
C GLU A 54 -23.05 -22.06 -1.09
N ALA A 55 -22.76 -23.30 -0.70
CA ALA A 55 -22.76 -24.43 -1.63
C ALA A 55 -23.05 -25.76 -0.95
N VAL A 56 -23.50 -26.71 -1.75
CA VAL A 56 -23.75 -28.09 -1.39
C VAL A 56 -22.84 -29.00 -2.18
N LEU A 57 -22.21 -29.98 -1.51
CA LEU A 57 -21.43 -31.02 -2.19
C LEU A 57 -22.30 -32.24 -2.48
N VAL A 58 -22.63 -32.45 -3.76
CA VAL A 58 -23.39 -33.60 -4.26
C VAL A 58 -22.42 -34.71 -4.66
N LYS A 59 -22.47 -35.84 -3.94
CA LYS A 59 -21.52 -36.97 -4.10
C LYS A 59 -22.00 -38.11 -4.99
N LYS A 60 -23.30 -38.19 -5.26
CA LYS A 60 -23.96 -39.24 -6.06
C LYS A 60 -24.97 -38.55 -6.98
N GLY A 61 -25.34 -39.19 -8.09
CA GLY A 61 -26.28 -38.61 -9.07
C GLY A 61 -25.75 -38.55 -10.49
N VAL A 62 -26.43 -37.75 -11.33
CA VAL A 62 -26.06 -37.45 -12.72
C VAL A 62 -24.69 -36.76 -12.75
N GLN A 63 -23.85 -37.07 -13.74
CA GLN A 63 -22.48 -36.57 -13.81
C GLN A 63 -22.39 -35.03 -13.76
N ASN A 64 -23.36 -34.34 -14.36
CA ASN A 64 -23.42 -32.87 -14.41
C ASN A 64 -23.85 -32.24 -13.07
N GLU A 65 -24.50 -33.01 -12.21
CA GLU A 65 -24.93 -32.57 -10.88
C GLU A 65 -23.92 -32.94 -9.78
N ARG A 66 -22.93 -33.80 -10.10
CA ARG A 66 -21.88 -34.18 -9.16
C ARG A 66 -20.92 -33.01 -8.92
N GLY A 67 -20.48 -32.86 -7.68
CA GLY A 67 -19.57 -31.80 -7.27
C GLY A 67 -20.27 -30.71 -6.47
N TYR A 68 -19.73 -29.49 -6.52
CA TYR A 68 -20.31 -28.35 -5.81
C TYR A 68 -21.46 -27.76 -6.62
N GLN A 69 -22.63 -27.71 -5.97
CA GLN A 69 -23.79 -26.93 -6.40
C GLN A 69 -23.84 -25.66 -5.59
N ILE A 70 -23.83 -24.52 -6.26
CA ILE A 70 -23.59 -23.20 -5.69
C ILE A 70 -24.90 -22.41 -5.71
N ASN A 71 -25.15 -21.68 -4.62
CA ASN A 71 -26.25 -20.74 -4.55
C ASN A 71 -25.88 -19.46 -5.31
N GLU A 72 -26.59 -19.20 -6.40
CA GLU A 72 -26.37 -18.03 -7.26
C GLU A 72 -26.49 -16.72 -6.48
N ALA A 73 -27.53 -16.55 -5.66
CA ALA A 73 -27.73 -15.32 -4.90
C ALA A 73 -26.54 -15.02 -3.97
N SER A 74 -26.04 -16.04 -3.28
CA SER A 74 -24.88 -15.91 -2.39
C SER A 74 -23.60 -15.59 -3.17
N LEU A 75 -23.43 -16.18 -4.36
CA LEU A 75 -22.31 -15.87 -5.24
C LEU A 75 -22.35 -14.41 -5.71
N LEU A 76 -23.53 -13.93 -6.14
CA LEU A 76 -23.73 -12.58 -6.65
C LEU A 76 -23.56 -11.52 -5.56
N GLU A 77 -24.09 -11.75 -4.36
CA GLU A 77 -23.90 -10.85 -3.22
C GLU A 77 -22.41 -10.68 -2.87
N HIS A 78 -21.68 -11.79 -2.82
CA HIS A 78 -20.24 -11.72 -2.55
C HIS A 78 -19.48 -11.04 -3.69
N ALA A 79 -19.84 -11.35 -4.93
CA ALA A 79 -19.28 -10.75 -6.13
C ALA A 79 -19.44 -9.22 -6.13
N GLU A 80 -20.62 -8.70 -5.83
CA GLU A 80 -20.89 -7.26 -5.74
C GLU A 80 -20.09 -6.58 -4.65
N THR A 81 -19.94 -7.25 -3.50
CA THR A 81 -19.08 -6.76 -2.41
C THR A 81 -17.63 -6.62 -2.88
N GLN A 82 -17.11 -7.54 -3.69
CA GLN A 82 -15.76 -7.44 -4.26
C GLN A 82 -15.65 -6.31 -5.29
N VAL A 83 -16.66 -6.11 -6.14
CA VAL A 83 -16.69 -5.00 -7.10
C VAL A 83 -16.64 -3.66 -6.38
N LYS A 84 -17.47 -3.48 -5.33
CA LYS A 84 -17.51 -2.25 -4.52
C LYS A 84 -16.14 -1.95 -3.89
N LYS A 85 -15.56 -2.92 -3.20
CA LYS A 85 -14.22 -2.78 -2.58
C LYS A 85 -13.14 -2.42 -3.60
N ARG A 86 -13.19 -3.02 -4.79
CA ARG A 86 -12.25 -2.69 -5.86
C ARG A 86 -12.44 -1.27 -6.39
N GLY A 87 -13.68 -0.78 -6.43
CA GLY A 87 -14.00 0.61 -6.77
C GLY A 87 -13.42 1.59 -5.74
N GLU A 88 -13.66 1.32 -4.45
CA GLU A 88 -13.12 2.11 -3.33
C GLU A 88 -11.59 2.18 -3.37
N TRP A 89 -10.91 1.04 -3.49
CA TRP A 89 -9.44 1.00 -3.60
C TRP A 89 -8.91 1.73 -4.84
N LYS A 90 -9.67 1.73 -5.94
CA LYS A 90 -9.26 2.46 -7.14
C LYS A 90 -9.34 3.97 -6.90
N GLN A 91 -10.38 4.46 -6.23
CA GLN A 91 -10.51 5.86 -5.85
C GLN A 91 -9.39 6.28 -4.90
N GLU A 92 -9.12 5.49 -3.86
CA GLU A 92 -8.03 5.75 -2.92
C GLU A 92 -6.66 5.79 -3.61
N LEU A 93 -6.44 4.89 -4.58
CA LEU A 93 -5.22 4.87 -5.38
C LEU A 93 -5.08 6.12 -6.25
N ASP A 94 -6.16 6.56 -6.89
CA ASP A 94 -6.16 7.77 -7.72
C ASP A 94 -5.90 9.03 -6.87
N GLU A 95 -6.50 9.13 -5.68
CA GLU A 95 -6.22 10.20 -4.72
C GLU A 95 -4.77 10.20 -4.22
N ALA A 96 -4.22 9.01 -3.91
CA ALA A 96 -2.83 8.89 -3.50
C ALA A 96 -1.88 9.32 -4.62
N ASN A 97 -2.15 8.93 -5.86
CA ASN A 97 -1.35 9.33 -7.02
C ASN A 97 -1.40 10.85 -7.26
N GLN A 98 -2.56 11.49 -7.07
CA GLN A 98 -2.66 12.96 -7.14
C GLN A 98 -1.82 13.65 -6.06
N LYS A 99 -1.84 13.13 -4.83
CA LYS A 99 -1.02 13.66 -3.73
C LYS A 99 0.48 13.51 -4.01
N ILE A 100 0.89 12.36 -4.55
CA ILE A 100 2.28 12.11 -4.96
C ILE A 100 2.70 13.14 -6.01
N ALA A 101 1.91 13.30 -7.08
CA ALA A 101 2.22 14.26 -8.15
C ALA A 101 2.33 15.71 -7.63
N PHE A 102 1.47 16.10 -6.69
CA PHE A 102 1.54 17.42 -6.05
C PHE A 102 2.83 17.61 -5.23
N LEU A 103 3.21 16.60 -4.44
CA LEU A 103 4.44 16.64 -3.65
C LEU A 103 5.68 16.65 -4.54
N GLU A 104 5.69 15.87 -5.62
CA GLU A 104 6.78 15.86 -6.62
C GLU A 104 6.96 17.25 -7.25
N ALA A 105 5.88 17.91 -7.65
CA ALA A 105 5.92 19.27 -8.18
C ALA A 105 6.46 20.28 -7.14
N ARG A 106 6.03 20.16 -5.88
CA ARG A 106 6.51 21.04 -4.81
C ARG A 106 8.00 20.82 -4.51
N ILE A 107 8.47 19.58 -4.55
CA ILE A 107 9.89 19.25 -4.38
C ILE A 107 10.72 19.86 -5.52
N GLN A 108 10.27 19.76 -6.78
CA GLN A 108 10.95 20.38 -7.91
C GLN A 108 11.04 21.90 -7.76
N GLU A 109 9.94 22.56 -7.36
CA GLU A 109 9.93 24.01 -7.12
C GLU A 109 10.93 24.43 -6.02
N LEU A 110 11.02 23.65 -4.93
CA LEU A 110 11.98 23.91 -3.86
C LEU A 110 13.43 23.73 -4.34
N LEU A 111 13.71 22.70 -5.13
CA LEU A 111 15.03 22.47 -5.72
C LEU A 111 15.42 23.64 -6.65
N GLU A 112 14.50 24.12 -7.49
CA GLU A 112 14.75 25.29 -8.35
C GLU A 112 15.00 26.58 -7.55
N LYS A 113 14.33 26.76 -6.42
CA LYS A 113 14.58 27.89 -5.52
C LYS A 113 15.96 27.77 -4.87
N GLU A 114 16.35 26.57 -4.45
CA GLU A 114 17.68 26.33 -3.89
C GLU A 114 18.80 26.56 -4.90
N THR A 115 18.64 26.13 -6.16
CA THR A 115 19.65 26.36 -7.20
C THR A 115 19.83 27.85 -7.48
N LYS A 116 18.73 28.59 -7.63
CA LYS A 116 18.76 30.06 -7.82
C LYS A 116 19.41 30.78 -6.62
N ASN A 117 19.13 30.33 -5.40
CA ASN A 117 19.72 30.93 -4.19
C ASN A 117 21.23 30.62 -4.09
N LYS A 118 21.67 29.40 -4.44
CA LYS A 118 23.09 29.03 -4.50
C LYS A 118 23.85 29.79 -5.60
N GLU A 119 23.22 30.08 -6.73
CA GLU A 119 23.80 30.90 -7.80
C GLU A 119 23.93 32.38 -7.38
N ALA A 120 22.97 32.92 -6.64
CA ALA A 120 23.03 34.28 -6.10
C ALA A 120 24.17 34.46 -5.07
N ILE A 121 24.47 33.43 -4.27
CA ILE A 121 25.59 33.46 -3.30
C ILE A 121 26.96 33.36 -3.99
N LYS A 122 27.04 32.73 -5.17
CA LYS A 122 28.30 32.66 -5.96
C LYS A 122 28.60 33.93 -6.75
N SER A 123 27.64 34.83 -6.93
CA SER A 123 27.79 36.06 -7.71
C SER A 123 28.00 37.33 -6.87
N GLU A 124 28.03 37.23 -5.54
CA GLU A 124 28.54 38.32 -4.70
C GLU A 124 30.07 38.40 -4.87
N PRO A 125 30.61 39.49 -5.44
CA PRO A 125 32.06 39.64 -5.54
C PRO A 125 32.62 39.76 -4.12
N GLU A 126 33.66 38.98 -3.83
CA GLU A 126 34.51 39.14 -2.65
C GLU A 126 34.84 40.62 -2.45
N ARG A 127 34.11 41.30 -1.56
CA ARG A 127 34.55 42.55 -0.98
C ARG A 127 35.74 42.19 -0.10
N THR A 128 36.91 42.15 -0.73
CA THR A 128 38.20 42.21 -0.07
C THR A 128 38.28 43.57 0.62
N GLU A 129 37.72 43.66 1.81
CA GLU A 129 38.07 44.73 2.73
C GLU A 129 39.56 44.53 3.07
N ALA A 130 40.40 45.30 2.38
CA ALA A 130 41.80 45.43 2.71
C ALA A 130 41.92 45.98 4.14
N ILE A 131 42.09 45.07 5.10
CA ILE A 131 42.48 45.43 6.46
C ILE A 131 43.90 45.98 6.37
N ALA A 132 44.03 47.31 6.42
CA ALA A 132 45.30 47.99 6.48
C ALA A 132 46.11 47.47 7.70
N PRO A 133 47.43 47.29 7.58
CA PRO A 133 48.25 46.76 8.68
C PRO A 133 48.26 47.75 9.85
N ILE A 134 47.68 47.33 10.97
CA ILE A 134 47.78 48.03 12.25
C ILE A 134 49.25 47.96 12.67
N LYS A 135 49.95 49.10 12.64
CA LYS A 135 51.28 49.24 13.28
C LYS A 135 51.09 49.19 14.79
N VAL A 136 51.41 48.05 15.41
CA VAL A 136 51.43 47.91 16.87
C VAL A 136 52.83 48.25 17.37
N ASP A 137 52.95 49.33 18.15
CA ASP A 137 54.20 49.75 18.80
C ASP A 137 54.69 48.71 19.85
N PRO A 138 55.96 48.27 19.81
CA PRO A 138 56.47 47.17 20.64
C PRO A 138 56.96 47.61 22.03
N LYS A 139 56.29 48.56 22.70
CA LYS A 139 56.69 49.00 24.05
C LYS A 139 55.49 49.16 24.99
N LYS A 140 55.02 48.03 25.52
CA LYS A 140 54.44 47.91 26.88
C LYS A 140 54.33 46.42 27.24
N ARG A 141 55.48 45.81 27.55
CA ARG A 141 55.54 44.56 28.34
C ARG A 141 55.69 44.93 29.82
N LYS A 142 54.84 44.35 30.67
CA LYS A 142 55.06 43.96 32.09
C LYS A 142 53.69 43.47 32.63
N ALA A 143 53.38 42.17 32.53
CA ALA A 143 53.55 41.12 33.56
C ALA A 143 52.35 41.04 34.55
N PRO A 144 52.08 39.92 35.27
CA PRO A 144 52.65 38.58 35.19
C PRO A 144 51.59 37.46 34.98
N ILE A 145 52.11 36.31 34.53
CA ILE A 145 51.43 35.01 34.42
C ILE A 145 51.02 34.52 35.82
N LYS A 146 49.72 34.36 36.08
CA LYS A 146 49.25 33.45 37.14
C LYS A 146 49.01 32.07 36.53
N LYS A 147 49.85 31.13 36.93
CA LYS A 147 49.64 29.69 36.81
C LYS A 147 48.36 29.31 37.55
N VAL A 148 47.44 28.61 36.88
CA VAL A 148 46.54 27.65 37.55
C VAL A 148 46.52 26.41 36.67
N ALA A 149 46.85 25.27 37.29
CA ALA A 149 46.99 23.96 36.68
C ALA A 149 45.63 23.37 36.26
N PRO A 150 45.61 22.42 35.30
CA PRO A 150 44.41 21.71 34.88
C PRO A 150 44.06 20.61 35.89
N GLU A 151 42.85 20.65 36.46
CA GLU A 151 42.29 19.51 37.18
C GLU A 151 41.51 18.64 36.18
N VAL A 152 42.18 17.56 35.78
CA VAL A 152 41.58 16.39 35.15
C VAL A 152 40.92 15.59 36.28
N VAL A 153 39.61 15.34 36.19
CA VAL A 153 39.01 14.17 36.82
C VAL A 153 38.11 13.47 35.81
N GLU A 154 38.67 12.39 35.27
CA GLU A 154 37.94 11.29 34.68
C GLU A 154 37.14 10.52 35.75
N LYS A 155 35.99 10.01 35.31
CA LYS A 155 35.35 8.72 35.66
C LYS A 155 34.92 8.48 37.12
N THR A 156 33.62 8.26 37.31
CA THR A 156 33.06 6.90 37.47
C THR A 156 31.53 6.91 37.37
#